data_AF-A0A139KUE0-F1
#
_entry.id   AF-A0A139KUE0-F1
#
_cell.length_a   1.000
_cell.length_b   1.000
_cell.length_c   1.000
_cell.angle_alpha   90.00
_cell.angle_beta   90.00
_cell.angle_gamma   90.00
#
_symmetry.space_group_name_H-M   'P 1'
#
loop_
_entity.id
_entity.type
_entity.pdbx_description
1 polymer ?
#
loop_
_entity_poly.entity_id
_entity_poly.type
_entity_poly.pdbx_seq_one_letter_code
_entity_poly.pdbx_strand_id
1 'polypeptide(L)'
;METVVAKTISVPDIEYMYDNENRPGTCPVCHNTLEKIPDIHYKVAKKKADILLTYDGYYIVTEKFKAFCKENKYSNVCFTKLTDSTGYYFFMPQDIYILDYIHRKTRFLNKRECCGSYDEIIGATPAYKLSSFSTESNDFINRSEYYFGTKGCKDPLIIIGLETEQKMKAFGIKGVSYINVYSIETIYGKSKPIDEVTLQDMQENPIWIFTLDEEDSDEVDESWLKPILKSDNVMSEFVEAYILLKSTDGQYDISANLDIKKEALDDVTFWKPEQQCWIPIENIDNYREIQLIAVPKIEKENDILFEFDSSKNLFSSLRSQAQLKEKKKTIFSFFVSLFKRK
;
A
#
# COMPACT_ATOMS: atom_id res chain seq x y z
N MET A 1 -4.75 -7.15 12.16
CA MET A 1 -6.22 -6.89 12.26
C MET A 1 -6.51 -5.53 11.62
N GLU A 2 -7.58 -5.38 10.84
CA GLU A 2 -7.94 -4.06 10.29
C GLU A 2 -8.62 -3.20 11.36
N THR A 3 -8.02 -2.05 11.65
CA THR A 3 -8.58 -1.05 12.59
C THR A 3 -8.90 0.22 11.81
N VAL A 4 -10.07 0.83 12.04
CA VAL A 4 -10.41 2.11 11.43
C VAL A 4 -9.63 3.22 12.14
N VAL A 5 -8.84 3.99 11.39
CA VAL A 5 -7.96 5.03 11.95
C VAL A 5 -8.25 6.44 11.44
N ALA A 6 -8.95 6.56 10.30
CA ALA A 6 -9.34 7.84 9.72
C ALA A 6 -10.54 7.65 8.79
N LYS A 7 -11.01 8.73 8.16
CA LYS A 7 -12.04 8.71 7.11
C LYS A 7 -11.57 9.45 5.88
N THR A 8 -11.91 8.97 4.69
CA THR A 8 -11.94 9.83 3.50
C THR A 8 -13.32 10.44 3.35
N ILE A 9 -13.40 11.69 2.86
CA ILE A 9 -14.68 12.30 2.52
C ILE A 9 -15.03 12.04 1.06
N SER A 10 -16.26 11.59 0.83
CA SER A 10 -16.89 11.52 -0.48
C SER A 10 -18.01 12.53 -0.53
N VAL A 11 -18.07 13.30 -1.60
CA VAL A 11 -18.98 14.45 -1.73
C VAL A 11 -19.67 14.44 -3.09
N PRO A 12 -20.78 15.15 -3.27
CA PRO A 12 -21.46 15.22 -4.55
C PRO A 12 -20.59 15.88 -5.63
N ASP A 13 -20.57 15.25 -6.80
CA ASP A 13 -20.00 15.85 -7.99
C ASP A 13 -20.88 16.99 -8.51
N ILE A 14 -20.23 18.02 -9.04
CA ILE A 14 -20.84 19.14 -9.76
C ILE A 14 -20.13 19.37 -11.09
N GLU A 15 -20.64 20.33 -11.86
CA GLU A 15 -20.15 20.64 -13.19
C GLU A 15 -18.64 20.94 -13.22
N TYR A 16 -17.99 20.63 -14.34
CA TYR A 16 -16.58 20.92 -14.58
C TYR A 16 -16.24 22.39 -14.27
N MET A 17 -15.11 22.63 -13.60
CA MET A 17 -14.56 23.97 -13.45
C MET A 17 -14.03 24.49 -14.79
N TYR A 18 -13.27 23.65 -15.49
CA TYR A 18 -12.75 23.93 -16.82
C TYR A 18 -13.36 22.98 -17.86
N ASP A 19 -13.88 23.56 -18.93
CA ASP A 19 -14.58 22.91 -20.04
C ASP A 19 -13.65 22.33 -21.12
N ASN A 20 -12.33 22.40 -20.94
CA ASN A 20 -11.34 21.94 -21.91
C ASN A 20 -10.19 21.14 -21.26
N GLU A 21 -9.36 20.50 -22.09
CA GLU A 21 -8.22 19.67 -21.64
C GLU A 21 -7.00 20.51 -21.21
N ASN A 22 -6.90 21.76 -21.67
CA ASN A 22 -5.80 22.67 -21.36
C ASN A 22 -6.11 23.46 -20.09
N ARG A 23 -6.10 22.75 -18.96
CA ARG A 23 -6.42 23.31 -17.65
C ARG A 23 -5.16 23.88 -16.98
N PRO A 24 -5.27 25.02 -16.28
CA PRO A 24 -4.20 25.50 -15.39
C PRO A 24 -3.76 24.40 -14.41
N GLY A 25 -2.46 24.36 -14.12
CA GLY A 25 -1.88 23.34 -13.23
C GLY A 25 -1.77 21.94 -13.85
N THR A 26 -1.96 21.78 -15.16
CA THR A 26 -1.70 20.52 -15.88
C THR A 26 -0.42 20.58 -16.71
N CYS A 27 0.20 19.42 -16.94
CA CYS A 27 1.36 19.32 -17.83
C CYS A 27 0.98 19.69 -19.27
N PRO A 28 1.67 20.64 -19.93
CA PRO A 28 1.30 21.08 -21.27
C PRO A 28 1.52 20.03 -22.37
N VAL A 29 2.20 18.91 -22.06
CA VAL A 29 2.52 17.85 -23.02
C VAL A 29 1.56 16.67 -22.91
N CYS A 30 1.18 16.27 -21.68
CA CYS A 30 0.36 15.07 -21.45
C CYS A 30 -0.95 15.34 -20.69
N HIS A 31 -1.20 16.60 -20.30
CA HIS A 31 -2.39 17.06 -19.60
C HIS A 31 -2.64 16.39 -18.24
N ASN A 32 -1.62 15.78 -17.65
CA ASN A 32 -1.68 15.29 -16.28
C ASN A 32 -1.77 16.44 -15.28
N THR A 33 -2.62 16.32 -14.25
CA THR A 33 -2.63 17.26 -13.13
C THR A 33 -1.28 17.25 -12.40
N LEU A 34 -0.69 18.43 -12.27
CA LEU A 34 0.49 18.70 -11.43
C LEU A 34 0.07 19.41 -10.14
N GLU A 35 -0.88 20.32 -10.24
CA GLU A 35 -1.49 21.07 -9.13
C GLU A 35 -2.92 21.48 -9.50
N LYS A 36 -3.71 21.87 -8.50
CA LYS A 36 -5.07 22.41 -8.70
C LYS A 36 -5.06 23.93 -8.60
N ILE A 37 -5.15 24.60 -9.75
CA ILE A 37 -5.30 26.06 -9.82
C ILE A 37 -6.77 26.38 -10.15
N PRO A 38 -7.57 26.87 -9.19
CA PRO A 38 -8.99 27.12 -9.42
C PRO A 38 -9.21 28.35 -10.32
N ASP A 39 -10.27 28.31 -11.14
CA ASP A 39 -10.81 29.50 -11.75
C ASP A 39 -11.59 30.29 -10.68
N ILE A 40 -11.06 31.45 -10.29
CA ILE A 40 -11.71 32.30 -9.29
C ILE A 40 -13.06 32.86 -9.76
N HIS A 41 -13.35 32.84 -11.06
CA HIS A 41 -14.63 33.28 -11.62
C HIS A 41 -15.62 32.12 -11.83
N TYR A 42 -15.30 30.91 -11.37
CA TYR A 42 -16.21 29.77 -11.44
C TYR A 42 -17.53 30.05 -10.70
N LYS A 43 -18.64 29.75 -11.38
CA LYS A 43 -20.00 29.93 -10.88
C LYS A 43 -20.55 28.62 -10.32
N VAL A 44 -20.57 28.52 -9.00
CA VAL A 44 -21.01 27.32 -8.29
C VAL A 44 -22.54 27.16 -8.43
N ALA A 45 -22.98 26.03 -8.98
CA ALA A 45 -24.39 25.66 -8.95
C ALA A 45 -24.86 25.51 -7.49
N LYS A 46 -25.94 26.17 -7.11
CA LYS A 46 -26.47 26.09 -5.74
C LYS A 46 -26.94 24.66 -5.43
N LYS A 47 -26.22 23.97 -4.55
CA LYS A 47 -26.57 22.63 -4.04
C LYS A 47 -26.76 22.67 -2.52
N LYS A 48 -27.48 21.68 -1.97
CA LYS A 48 -27.69 21.53 -0.51
C LYS A 48 -26.53 20.78 0.16
N ALA A 49 -25.29 21.22 -0.04
CA ALA A 49 -24.09 20.61 0.54
C ALA A 49 -23.05 21.70 0.88
N ASP A 50 -22.21 21.42 1.88
CA ASP A 50 -21.18 22.35 2.36
C ASP A 50 -19.81 22.08 1.71
N ILE A 51 -19.64 20.90 1.10
CA ILE A 51 -18.47 20.48 0.33
C ILE A 51 -18.97 19.86 -0.98
N LEU A 52 -18.35 20.25 -2.09
CA LEU A 52 -18.65 19.84 -3.45
C LEU A 52 -17.34 19.48 -4.15
N LEU A 53 -17.40 18.60 -5.15
CA LEU A 53 -16.27 18.26 -6.01
C LEU A 53 -16.68 18.52 -7.46
N THR A 54 -15.89 19.25 -8.23
CA THR A 54 -16.14 19.35 -9.67
C THR A 54 -15.68 18.07 -10.37
N TYR A 55 -16.26 17.72 -11.53
CA TYR A 55 -15.83 16.54 -12.31
C TYR A 55 -14.35 16.53 -12.71
N ASP A 56 -13.70 17.69 -12.72
CA ASP A 56 -12.27 17.85 -12.92
C ASP A 56 -11.46 17.99 -11.63
N GLY A 57 -12.03 17.66 -10.47
CA GLY A 57 -11.28 17.41 -9.25
C GLY A 57 -10.99 18.63 -8.38
N TYR A 58 -11.84 19.66 -8.41
CA TYR A 58 -11.70 20.83 -7.54
C TYR A 58 -12.68 20.77 -6.37
N TYR A 59 -12.16 20.73 -5.15
CA TYR A 59 -12.99 20.81 -3.95
C TYR A 59 -13.45 22.24 -3.71
N ILE A 60 -14.76 22.43 -3.67
CA ILE A 60 -15.42 23.71 -3.41
C ILE A 60 -16.21 23.60 -2.10
N VAL A 61 -16.03 24.57 -1.22
CA VAL A 61 -16.64 24.59 0.11
C VAL A 61 -17.36 25.89 0.39
N THR A 62 -18.34 25.85 1.28
CA THR A 62 -19.09 27.03 1.73
C THR A 62 -18.32 27.82 2.80
N GLU A 63 -18.73 29.07 3.03
CA GLU A 63 -18.28 29.89 4.17
C GLU A 63 -18.48 29.15 5.50
N LYS A 64 -19.53 28.34 5.61
CA LYS A 64 -19.80 27.53 6.80
C LYS A 64 -18.67 26.54 7.07
N PHE A 65 -18.20 25.81 6.06
CA PHE A 65 -17.09 24.87 6.22
C PHE A 65 -15.77 25.59 6.49
N LYS A 66 -15.55 26.76 5.88
CA LYS A 66 -14.39 27.61 6.20
C LYS A 66 -14.39 28.08 7.65
N ALA A 67 -15.55 28.51 8.17
CA ALA A 67 -15.73 28.88 9.57
C ALA A 67 -15.44 27.70 10.50
N PHE A 68 -15.96 26.51 10.19
CA PHE A 68 -15.64 25.27 10.90
C PHE A 68 -14.13 25.04 10.99
N CYS A 69 -13.40 25.16 9.89
CA CYS A 69 -11.96 24.96 9.90
C CYS A 69 -11.21 26.01 10.75
N LYS A 70 -11.66 27.26 10.69
CA LYS A 70 -11.09 28.36 11.48
C LYS A 70 -11.33 28.18 12.97
N GLU A 71 -12.54 27.79 13.37
CA GLU A 71 -12.90 27.56 14.78
C GLU A 71 -12.11 26.40 15.39
N ASN A 72 -11.85 25.34 14.62
CA ASN A 72 -11.04 24.19 15.03
C ASN A 72 -9.54 24.38 14.78
N LYS A 73 -9.11 25.55 14.29
CA LYS A 73 -7.70 25.94 14.12
C LYS A 73 -6.88 25.01 13.21
N TYR A 74 -7.48 24.42 12.18
CA TYR A 74 -6.71 23.70 11.15
C TYR A 74 -5.88 24.71 10.35
N SER A 75 -4.57 24.77 10.61
CA SER A 75 -3.64 25.71 9.99
C SER A 75 -3.16 25.28 8.61
N ASN A 76 -3.28 23.99 8.31
CA ASN A 76 -2.77 23.36 7.09
C ASN A 76 -3.75 23.41 5.91
N VAL A 77 -4.89 24.08 6.03
CA VAL A 77 -5.89 24.18 4.95
C VAL A 77 -5.85 25.53 4.26
N CYS A 78 -5.85 25.52 2.93
CA CYS A 78 -5.90 26.73 2.12
C CYS A 78 -7.30 26.96 1.53
N PHE A 79 -7.71 28.23 1.51
CA PHE A 79 -8.97 28.66 0.91
C PHE A 79 -8.71 29.76 -0.13
N THR A 80 -9.10 29.52 -1.38
CA THR A 80 -9.10 30.55 -2.43
C THR A 80 -10.53 30.98 -2.70
N LYS A 81 -10.82 32.27 -2.51
CA LYS A 81 -12.17 32.81 -2.71
C LYS A 81 -12.57 32.74 -4.18
N LEU A 82 -13.79 32.28 -4.45
CA LEU A 82 -14.39 32.35 -5.79
C LEU A 82 -15.13 33.71 -5.90
N THR A 83 -14.58 34.62 -6.69
CA THR A 83 -15.04 36.01 -6.84
C THR A 83 -16.48 36.08 -7.34
N ASP A 84 -16.87 35.22 -8.28
CA ASP A 84 -18.21 35.21 -8.87
C ASP A 84 -19.22 34.36 -8.10
N SER A 85 -18.77 33.69 -7.03
CA SER A 85 -19.57 32.80 -6.19
C SER A 85 -19.39 33.17 -4.71
N THR A 86 -19.94 34.33 -4.31
CA THR A 86 -19.85 34.83 -2.94
C THR A 86 -20.23 33.78 -1.89
N GLY A 87 -19.34 33.56 -0.92
CA GLY A 87 -19.52 32.56 0.14
C GLY A 87 -19.02 31.16 -0.23
N TYR A 88 -18.39 30.99 -1.40
CA TYR A 88 -17.72 29.76 -1.79
C TYR A 88 -16.21 29.95 -1.96
N TYR A 89 -15.49 28.87 -1.71
CA TYR A 89 -14.03 28.82 -1.73
C TYR A 89 -13.57 27.52 -2.39
N PHE A 90 -12.52 27.59 -3.20
CA PHE A 90 -11.70 26.42 -3.46
C PHE A 90 -10.94 26.05 -2.18
N PHE A 91 -10.88 24.75 -1.87
CA PHE A 91 -10.33 24.21 -0.64
C PHE A 91 -9.27 23.15 -0.96
N MET A 92 -8.11 23.25 -0.29
CA MET A 92 -7.05 22.24 -0.42
C MET A 92 -6.22 22.14 0.87
N PRO A 93 -6.19 20.96 1.53
CA PRO A 93 -5.22 20.67 2.58
C PRO A 93 -3.79 20.62 2.03
N GLN A 94 -2.84 21.09 2.83
CA GLN A 94 -1.42 21.09 2.48
C GLN A 94 -0.71 19.84 2.99
N ASP A 95 -1.04 19.39 4.21
CA ASP A 95 -0.38 18.22 4.79
C ASP A 95 -0.82 16.93 4.13
N ILE A 96 0.13 16.00 4.05
CA ILE A 96 -0.05 14.69 3.41
C ILE A 96 -0.36 13.64 4.46
N TYR A 97 -1.37 12.83 4.19
CA TYR A 97 -1.63 11.58 4.90
C TYR A 97 -1.09 10.42 4.04
N ILE A 98 -0.07 9.73 4.53
CA ILE A 98 0.63 8.70 3.74
C ILE A 98 -0.18 7.41 3.75
N LEU A 99 -0.51 6.92 2.55
CA LEU A 99 -1.31 5.71 2.34
C LEU A 99 -0.44 4.55 1.88
N ASP A 100 -0.88 3.34 2.24
CA ASP A 100 -0.31 2.10 1.74
C ASP A 100 -0.91 1.72 0.38
N TYR A 101 -0.23 2.17 -0.67
CA TYR A 101 -0.60 1.90 -2.05
C TYR A 101 -0.33 0.45 -2.48
N ILE A 102 0.60 -0.24 -1.82
CA ILE A 102 0.97 -1.63 -2.13
C ILE A 102 -0.13 -2.55 -1.61
N HIS A 103 -0.48 -2.44 -0.33
CA HIS A 103 -1.55 -3.20 0.28
C HIS A 103 -2.88 -2.96 -0.44
N ARG A 104 -3.15 -1.69 -0.78
CA ARG A 104 -4.34 -1.34 -1.56
C ARG A 104 -4.29 -1.88 -2.99
N LYS A 105 -3.14 -2.29 -3.52
CA LYS A 105 -2.97 -2.64 -4.94
C LYS A 105 -3.35 -1.47 -5.85
N THR A 106 -3.01 -0.25 -5.44
CA THR A 106 -3.16 0.94 -6.26
C THR A 106 -2.29 0.79 -7.51
N ARG A 107 -2.88 1.03 -8.68
CA ARG A 107 -2.19 0.89 -9.96
C ARG A 107 -1.79 2.26 -10.47
N PHE A 108 -0.50 2.42 -10.71
CA PHE A 108 0.10 3.59 -11.33
C PHE A 108 0.42 3.25 -12.79
N LEU A 109 -0.33 3.81 -13.74
CA LEU A 109 -0.28 3.41 -15.14
C LEU A 109 0.28 4.53 -16.02
N ASN A 110 1.09 4.14 -17.00
CA ASN A 110 1.64 5.04 -18.02
C ASN A 110 2.39 6.24 -17.42
N LYS A 111 3.51 5.98 -16.75
CA LYS A 111 4.39 7.05 -16.25
C LYS A 111 4.91 7.89 -17.41
N ARG A 112 4.83 9.22 -17.29
CA ARG A 112 5.25 10.18 -18.30
C ARG A 112 6.56 10.83 -17.91
N GLU A 113 7.58 10.73 -18.76
CA GLU A 113 8.88 11.37 -18.53
C GLU A 113 8.78 12.91 -18.48
N CYS A 114 7.86 13.50 -19.25
CA CYS A 114 7.73 14.96 -19.35
C CYS A 114 7.33 15.67 -18.04
N CYS A 115 6.77 14.95 -17.07
CA CYS A 115 6.32 15.53 -15.80
C CYS A 115 6.45 14.61 -14.58
N GLY A 116 6.91 13.36 -14.76
CA GLY A 116 7.01 12.36 -13.69
C GLY A 116 5.67 11.76 -13.23
N SER A 117 4.54 12.34 -13.62
CA SER A 117 3.19 11.86 -13.31
C SER A 117 2.79 10.62 -14.13
N TYR A 118 1.78 9.90 -13.64
CA TYR A 118 1.11 8.80 -14.32
C TYR A 118 -0.20 9.29 -14.96
N ASP A 119 -0.52 8.81 -16.16
CA ASP A 119 -1.79 9.15 -16.83
C ASP A 119 -3.00 8.67 -16.02
N GLU A 120 -2.85 7.54 -15.32
CA GLU A 120 -3.91 6.99 -14.46
C GLU A 120 -3.32 6.51 -13.13
N ILE A 121 -4.01 6.85 -12.04
CA ILE A 121 -3.76 6.31 -10.71
C ILE A 121 -5.11 5.83 -10.16
N ILE A 122 -5.28 4.52 -10.05
CA ILE A 122 -6.58 3.91 -9.73
C ILE A 122 -6.47 2.91 -8.58
N GLY A 123 -7.59 2.72 -7.87
CA GLY A 123 -7.64 1.92 -6.65
C GLY A 123 -7.40 2.78 -5.40
N ALA A 124 -8.23 3.81 -5.22
CA ALA A 124 -8.14 4.76 -4.12
C ALA A 124 -8.86 4.28 -2.84
N THR A 125 -9.95 3.50 -2.97
CA THR A 125 -10.86 3.15 -1.87
C THR A 125 -11.16 1.64 -1.79
N PRO A 126 -11.18 0.99 -0.61
CA PRO A 126 -10.86 1.55 0.71
C PRO A 126 -9.40 2.02 0.74
N ALA A 127 -9.08 2.96 1.63
CA ALA A 127 -7.72 3.45 1.79
C ALA A 127 -7.07 2.78 3.00
N TYR A 128 -5.78 2.52 2.91
CA TYR A 128 -4.98 1.94 4.00
C TYR A 128 -3.91 2.95 4.42
N LYS A 129 -3.74 3.18 5.71
CA LYS A 129 -2.66 3.98 6.27
C LYS A 129 -1.35 3.21 6.14
N LEU A 130 -0.28 3.85 5.70
CA LEU A 130 1.05 3.24 5.76
C LEU A 130 1.45 2.99 7.22
N SER A 131 1.98 1.81 7.53
CA SER A 131 2.31 1.40 8.91
C SER A 131 3.32 2.33 9.59
N SER A 132 4.34 2.78 8.85
CA SER A 132 5.37 3.73 9.32
C SER A 132 4.86 5.17 9.47
N PHE A 133 3.65 5.47 9.01
CA PHE A 133 3.06 6.80 9.12
C PHE A 133 2.23 6.95 10.40
N SER A 134 2.48 8.03 11.13
CA SER A 134 1.76 8.41 12.33
C SER A 134 1.20 9.83 12.21
N THR A 135 0.10 10.09 12.92
CA THR A 135 -0.43 11.43 13.13
C THR A 135 -0.32 11.76 14.61
N GLU A 136 -0.09 13.03 14.94
CA GLU A 136 0.01 13.48 16.34
C GLU A 136 -1.33 13.38 17.09
N SER A 137 -2.44 13.40 16.37
CA SER A 137 -3.79 13.33 16.91
C SER A 137 -4.76 12.67 15.93
N ASN A 138 -6.01 12.45 16.40
CA ASN A 138 -7.16 12.06 15.57
C ASN A 138 -7.96 13.27 15.08
N ASP A 139 -7.41 14.48 15.18
CA ASP A 139 -8.04 15.73 14.79
C ASP A 139 -7.21 16.44 13.73
N PHE A 140 -7.48 16.12 12.47
CA PHE A 140 -6.73 16.63 11.32
C PHE A 140 -7.58 16.61 10.05
N ILE A 141 -7.15 17.42 9.07
CA ILE A 141 -7.63 17.37 7.69
C ILE A 141 -6.42 17.40 6.77
N ASN A 142 -6.15 16.28 6.10
CA ASN A 142 -5.01 16.10 5.22
C ASN A 142 -5.49 15.65 3.83
N ARG A 143 -4.56 15.51 2.90
CA ARG A 143 -4.83 14.94 1.58
C ARG A 143 -3.89 13.77 1.26
N SER A 144 -4.26 12.94 0.30
CA SER A 144 -3.35 11.92 -0.22
C SER A 144 -2.17 12.56 -0.95
N GLU A 145 -1.04 11.84 -0.98
CA GLU A 145 0.16 12.23 -1.72
C GLU A 145 -0.15 12.37 -3.21
N TYR A 146 -0.77 11.33 -3.77
CA TYR A 146 -1.15 11.27 -5.19
C TYR A 146 -2.57 11.73 -5.43
N TYR A 147 -2.80 12.22 -6.65
CA TYR A 147 -4.13 12.50 -7.18
C TYR A 147 -4.58 11.28 -8.00
N PHE A 148 -5.78 10.79 -7.72
CA PHE A 148 -6.36 9.59 -8.31
C PHE A 148 -7.28 9.94 -9.48
N GLY A 149 -7.48 8.99 -10.40
CA GLY A 149 -8.28 9.17 -11.62
C GLY A 149 -7.40 9.28 -12.86
N THR A 150 -7.85 10.05 -13.85
CA THR A 150 -7.24 10.10 -15.19
C THR A 150 -6.83 11.52 -15.58
N LYS A 151 -5.56 11.68 -15.98
CA LYS A 151 -4.98 12.91 -16.55
C LYS A 151 -5.32 14.19 -15.78
N GLY A 152 -6.03 15.13 -16.41
CA GLY A 152 -6.38 16.43 -15.85
C GLY A 152 -7.58 16.40 -14.91
N CYS A 153 -8.28 15.28 -14.82
CA CYS A 153 -9.42 15.07 -13.94
C CYS A 153 -9.03 14.42 -12.60
N LYS A 154 -7.73 14.28 -12.32
CA LYS A 154 -7.28 13.62 -11.10
C LYS A 154 -7.52 14.49 -9.88
N ASP A 155 -7.94 13.91 -8.76
CA ASP A 155 -8.15 14.60 -7.49
C ASP A 155 -7.50 13.83 -6.32
N PRO A 156 -7.02 14.54 -5.29
CA PRO A 156 -6.56 13.86 -4.09
C PRO A 156 -7.75 13.35 -3.28
N LEU A 157 -7.56 12.25 -2.55
CA LEU A 157 -8.43 11.93 -1.44
C LEU A 157 -8.24 12.99 -0.35
N ILE A 158 -9.34 13.46 0.24
CA ILE A 158 -9.30 14.27 1.46
C ILE A 158 -9.54 13.33 2.64
N ILE A 159 -8.57 13.26 3.54
CA ILE A 159 -8.54 12.36 4.69
C ILE A 159 -8.68 13.17 5.98
N ILE A 160 -9.64 12.81 6.82
CA ILE A 160 -9.90 13.45 8.10
C ILE A 160 -9.73 12.47 9.25
N GLY A 161 -9.34 12.98 10.40
CA GLY A 161 -9.28 12.20 11.63
C GLY A 161 -10.66 11.85 12.18
N LEU A 162 -10.72 10.85 13.06
CA LEU A 162 -11.98 10.38 13.66
C LEU A 162 -12.64 11.44 14.56
N GLU A 163 -11.85 12.26 15.24
CA GLU A 163 -12.38 13.39 16.03
C GLU A 163 -12.92 14.49 15.11
N THR A 164 -12.23 14.76 14.00
CA THR A 164 -12.68 15.72 12.99
C THR A 164 -14.02 15.32 12.37
N GLU A 165 -14.25 14.03 12.10
CA GLU A 165 -15.57 13.53 11.66
C GLU A 165 -16.66 13.88 12.68
N GLN A 166 -16.41 13.65 13.97
CA GLN A 166 -17.37 13.97 15.04
C GLN A 166 -17.65 15.47 15.09
N LYS A 167 -16.60 16.30 14.99
CA LYS A 167 -16.71 17.77 14.95
C LYS A 167 -17.51 18.23 13.73
N MET A 168 -17.27 17.68 12.55
CA MET A 168 -18.02 18.01 11.33
C MET A 168 -19.51 17.66 11.47
N LYS A 169 -19.82 16.50 12.06
CA LYS A 169 -21.21 16.09 12.35
C LYS A 169 -21.87 17.01 13.36
N ALA A 170 -21.19 17.35 14.46
CA ALA A 170 -21.70 18.25 15.49
C ALA A 170 -21.93 19.68 14.97
N PHE A 171 -21.04 20.17 14.10
CA PHE A 171 -21.19 21.45 13.42
C PHE A 171 -22.28 21.45 12.32
N GLY A 172 -22.80 20.27 11.98
CA GLY A 172 -23.84 20.06 10.98
C GLY A 172 -23.38 20.34 9.56
N ILE A 173 -22.14 19.97 9.21
CA ILE A 173 -21.64 20.00 7.82
C ILE A 173 -22.45 19.00 6.98
N LYS A 174 -22.95 19.45 5.82
CA LYS A 174 -23.85 18.67 4.97
C LYS A 174 -23.18 18.18 3.69
N GLY A 175 -23.72 17.09 3.13
CA GLY A 175 -23.29 16.56 1.83
C GLY A 175 -21.97 15.81 1.88
N VAL A 176 -21.66 15.16 3.01
CA VAL A 176 -20.43 14.38 3.19
C VAL A 176 -20.79 12.94 3.54
N SER A 177 -20.21 12.00 2.79
CA SER A 177 -20.17 10.58 3.13
C SER A 177 -18.77 10.23 3.63
N TYR A 178 -18.69 9.51 4.75
CA TYR A 178 -17.41 9.14 5.36
C TYR A 178 -17.08 7.68 5.03
N ILE A 179 -15.95 7.46 4.38
CA ILE A 179 -15.46 6.13 4.00
C ILE A 179 -14.27 5.80 4.90
N ASN A 180 -14.21 4.57 5.41
CA ASN A 180 -13.14 4.17 6.34
C ASN A 180 -11.76 4.19 5.68
N VAL A 181 -10.78 4.70 6.43
CA VAL A 181 -9.36 4.41 6.25
C VAL A 181 -8.93 3.42 7.31
N TYR A 182 -8.27 2.36 6.90
CA TYR A 182 -7.85 1.27 7.76
C TYR A 182 -6.36 1.34 8.05
N SER A 183 -5.95 0.95 9.25
CA SER A 183 -4.58 0.56 9.54
C SER A 183 -4.56 -0.94 9.71
N ILE A 184 -3.51 -1.58 9.20
CA ILE A 184 -3.23 -2.97 9.50
C ILE A 184 -2.11 -2.94 10.52
N GLU A 185 -2.47 -3.25 11.75
CA GLU A 185 -1.47 -3.52 12.78
C GLU A 185 -1.06 -4.99 12.67
N THR A 186 0.20 -5.18 12.33
CA THR A 186 0.93 -6.43 12.52
C THR A 186 1.27 -6.51 14.00
N ILE A 187 0.75 -7.52 14.67
CA ILE A 187 1.02 -7.74 16.09
C ILE A 187 2.20 -8.68 16.17
N TYR A 188 3.24 -8.28 16.89
CA TYR A 188 4.41 -9.12 17.10
C TYR A 188 4.39 -9.80 18.46
N GLY A 189 4.97 -10.99 18.54
CA GLY A 189 5.23 -11.65 19.81
C GLY A 189 6.62 -11.32 20.33
N LYS A 190 7.05 -12.08 21.34
CA LYS A 190 8.37 -11.90 21.95
C LYS A 190 9.48 -12.34 20.99
N SER A 191 10.47 -11.47 20.81
CA SER A 191 11.69 -11.71 20.04
C SER A 191 12.52 -12.87 20.62
N LYS A 192 13.21 -13.60 19.75
CA LYS A 192 14.15 -14.70 20.08
C LYS A 192 15.34 -14.70 19.11
N PRO A 193 16.53 -15.15 19.54
CA PRO A 193 17.60 -15.54 18.63
C PRO A 193 17.09 -16.58 17.61
N ILE A 194 17.50 -16.48 16.34
CA ILE A 194 17.07 -17.41 15.29
C ILE A 194 17.36 -18.89 15.62
N ASP A 195 18.49 -19.16 16.26
CA ASP A 195 18.93 -20.49 16.67
C ASP A 195 18.15 -21.06 17.87
N GLU A 196 17.42 -20.20 18.59
CA GLU A 196 16.49 -20.59 19.66
C GLU A 196 15.03 -20.77 19.19
N VAL A 197 14.71 -20.42 17.94
CA VAL A 197 13.36 -20.62 17.38
C VAL A 197 13.13 -22.12 17.13
N THR A 198 12.16 -22.73 17.82
CA THR A 198 11.88 -24.17 17.70
C THR A 198 10.83 -24.49 16.63
N LEU A 199 10.66 -25.77 16.29
CA LEU A 199 9.52 -26.20 15.47
C LEU A 199 8.16 -25.86 16.11
N GLN A 200 8.04 -25.98 17.44
CA GLN A 200 6.79 -25.62 18.12
C GLN A 200 6.47 -24.13 17.95
N ASP A 201 7.48 -23.27 18.09
CA ASP A 201 7.34 -21.83 17.88
C ASP A 201 6.84 -21.50 16.46
N MET A 202 7.42 -22.16 15.44
CA MET A 202 7.02 -22.01 14.04
C MET A 202 5.63 -22.60 13.75
N GLN A 203 5.22 -23.67 14.44
CA GLN A 203 3.87 -24.23 14.30
C GLN A 203 2.81 -23.34 14.94
N GLU A 204 3.13 -22.69 16.06
CA GLU A 204 2.24 -21.72 16.71
C GLU A 204 2.16 -20.41 15.89
N ASN A 205 3.29 -19.96 15.33
CA ASN A 205 3.39 -18.76 14.52
C ASN A 205 4.25 -19.05 13.27
N PRO A 206 3.66 -19.27 12.09
CA PRO A 206 4.40 -19.76 10.92
C PRO A 206 5.17 -18.68 10.15
N ILE A 207 5.18 -17.44 10.63
CA ILE A 207 5.82 -16.29 9.98
C ILE A 207 6.61 -15.51 11.04
N TRP A 208 7.90 -15.35 10.78
CA TRP A 208 8.84 -14.63 11.64
C TRP A 208 9.61 -13.62 10.82
N ILE A 209 9.85 -12.44 11.37
CA ILE A 209 10.61 -11.36 10.71
C ILE A 209 11.79 -10.96 11.58
N PHE A 210 12.83 -10.41 10.95
CA PHE A 210 13.95 -9.82 11.66
C PHE A 210 13.52 -8.65 12.54
N THR A 211 14.17 -8.52 13.70
CA THR A 211 13.92 -7.49 14.72
C THR A 211 14.79 -6.25 14.51
N LEU A 212 14.89 -5.77 13.26
CA LEU A 212 15.78 -4.66 12.89
C LEU A 212 15.44 -3.34 13.63
N ASP A 213 14.20 -3.19 14.10
CA ASP A 213 13.73 -2.04 14.87
C ASP A 213 14.13 -2.08 16.35
N GLU A 214 14.66 -3.20 16.84
CA GLU A 214 15.11 -3.41 18.22
C GLU A 214 16.65 -3.42 18.34
N GLU A 215 17.38 -3.20 17.24
CA GLU A 215 18.86 -3.23 17.16
C GLU A 215 19.58 -2.19 18.03
N ASP A 216 18.90 -1.12 18.44
CA ASP A 216 19.46 -0.13 19.39
C ASP A 216 19.55 -0.68 20.84
N SER A 217 19.07 -1.91 21.08
CA SER A 217 19.17 -2.61 22.36
C SER A 217 20.48 -3.39 22.47
N ASP A 218 21.20 -3.26 23.59
CA ASP A 218 22.43 -4.02 23.85
C ASP A 218 22.20 -5.56 23.93
N GLU A 219 20.94 -6.02 23.98
CA GLU A 219 20.57 -7.44 24.12
C GLU A 219 20.14 -8.13 22.81
N VAL A 220 19.81 -7.38 21.75
CA VAL A 220 19.22 -7.89 20.50
C VAL A 220 20.15 -7.56 19.34
N ASP A 221 20.48 -8.57 18.52
CA ASP A 221 21.32 -8.38 17.32
C ASP A 221 20.58 -8.72 16.01
N GLU A 222 21.25 -8.55 14.87
CA GLU A 222 20.71 -8.76 13.52
C GLU A 222 20.23 -10.21 13.24
N SER A 223 20.53 -11.18 14.12
CA SER A 223 20.07 -12.57 14.01
C SER A 223 18.76 -12.85 14.74
N TRP A 224 18.18 -11.85 15.41
CA TRP A 224 16.95 -12.04 16.18
C TRP A 224 15.70 -11.91 15.32
N LEU A 225 14.75 -12.80 15.60
CA LEU A 225 13.46 -12.87 14.94
C LEU A 225 12.32 -12.60 15.93
N LYS A 226 11.21 -12.04 15.44
CA LYS A 226 9.95 -11.97 16.18
C LYS A 226 8.80 -12.57 15.38
N PRO A 227 7.88 -13.30 16.03
CA PRO A 227 6.75 -13.91 15.35
C PRO A 227 5.71 -12.86 14.99
N ILE A 228 5.09 -13.03 13.84
CA ILE A 228 3.84 -12.33 13.53
C ILE A 228 2.68 -13.11 14.16
N LEU A 229 2.01 -12.48 15.13
CA LEU A 229 0.86 -13.05 15.81
C LEU A 229 -0.41 -12.81 14.99
N LYS A 230 -1.32 -13.80 15.05
CA LYS A 230 -2.68 -13.71 14.46
C LYS A 230 -2.68 -13.39 12.95
N SER A 231 -1.61 -13.72 12.24
CA SER A 231 -1.55 -13.70 10.78
C SER A 231 -1.05 -15.05 10.28
N ASP A 232 -1.70 -15.55 9.23
CA ASP A 232 -1.27 -16.72 8.47
C ASP A 232 -0.82 -16.34 7.06
N ASN A 233 -0.60 -15.04 6.80
CA ASN A 233 -0.33 -14.54 5.46
C ASN A 233 0.89 -13.61 5.41
N VAL A 234 1.85 -14.00 4.57
CA VAL A 234 3.02 -13.20 4.23
C VAL A 234 2.61 -12.13 3.23
N MET A 235 2.87 -10.87 3.60
CA MET A 235 2.59 -9.67 2.82
C MET A 235 3.88 -9.12 2.22
N SER A 236 3.81 -8.54 1.02
CA SER A 236 4.92 -7.88 0.31
C SER A 236 5.50 -6.65 1.00
N GLU A 237 4.86 -6.17 2.06
CA GLU A 237 5.40 -5.15 2.96
C GLU A 237 6.56 -5.70 3.81
N PHE A 238 6.59 -7.00 4.08
CA PHE A 238 7.76 -7.66 4.65
C PHE A 238 8.77 -7.82 3.51
N VAL A 239 10.00 -7.30 3.67
CA VAL A 239 11.05 -7.45 2.65
C VAL A 239 11.46 -8.92 2.55
N GLU A 240 11.67 -9.51 3.72
CA GLU A 240 12.06 -10.90 3.95
C GLU A 240 11.31 -11.44 5.18
N ALA A 241 11.11 -12.76 5.24
CA ALA A 241 10.50 -13.42 6.39
C ALA A 241 10.92 -14.89 6.47
N TYR A 242 11.24 -15.37 7.68
CA TYR A 242 11.31 -16.80 7.94
C TYR A 242 9.91 -17.40 7.98
N ILE A 243 9.70 -18.47 7.22
CA ILE A 243 8.41 -19.14 7.15
C ILE A 243 8.52 -20.64 7.40
N LEU A 244 7.46 -21.22 7.95
CA LEU A 244 7.32 -22.67 8.04
C LEU A 244 6.87 -23.23 6.68
N LEU A 245 7.58 -24.25 6.21
CA LEU A 245 7.19 -25.07 5.06
C LEU A 245 7.13 -26.55 5.46
N LYS A 246 6.53 -27.36 4.59
CA LYS A 246 6.59 -28.82 4.66
C LYS A 246 7.10 -29.39 3.34
N SER A 247 7.78 -30.52 3.38
CA SER A 247 7.97 -31.31 2.16
C SER A 247 6.62 -31.87 1.70
N THR A 248 6.41 -31.98 0.39
CA THR A 248 5.12 -32.45 -0.17
C THR A 248 4.81 -33.91 0.15
N ASP A 249 5.84 -34.71 0.45
CA ASP A 249 5.70 -36.08 0.96
C ASP A 249 5.41 -36.16 2.48
N GLY A 250 5.43 -35.01 3.18
CA GLY A 250 5.15 -34.89 4.60
C GLY A 250 6.27 -35.37 5.52
N GLN A 251 7.46 -35.70 4.99
CA GLN A 251 8.57 -36.22 5.79
C GLN A 251 9.30 -35.16 6.61
N TYR A 252 9.37 -33.91 6.13
CA TYR A 252 10.20 -32.87 6.71
C TYR A 252 9.39 -31.60 7.01
N ASP A 253 9.53 -31.10 8.23
CA ASP A 253 9.21 -29.71 8.57
C ASP A 253 10.43 -28.85 8.25
N ILE A 254 10.21 -27.76 7.52
CA ILE A 254 11.26 -26.91 6.93
C ILE A 254 11.10 -25.47 7.42
N SER A 255 12.21 -24.82 7.75
CA SER A 255 12.28 -23.37 7.96
C SER A 255 13.16 -22.76 6.88
N ALA A 256 12.78 -21.61 6.33
CA ALA A 256 13.59 -20.90 5.36
C ALA A 256 13.30 -19.40 5.37
N ASN A 257 14.32 -18.58 5.04
CA ASN A 257 14.15 -17.16 4.77
C ASN A 257 13.57 -16.97 3.35
N LEU A 258 12.39 -16.39 3.25
CA LEU A 258 11.72 -16.07 2.00
C LEU A 258 12.05 -14.63 1.58
N ASP A 259 12.74 -14.47 0.44
CA ASP A 259 12.71 -13.20 -0.31
C ASP A 259 11.35 -13.10 -1.00
N ILE A 260 10.49 -12.24 -0.47
CA ILE A 260 9.06 -12.18 -0.85
C ILE A 260 8.90 -11.63 -2.27
N LYS A 261 9.80 -10.75 -2.71
CA LYS A 261 9.74 -10.15 -4.06
C LYS A 261 10.23 -11.12 -5.13
N LYS A 262 11.27 -11.88 -4.83
CA LYS A 262 11.83 -12.89 -5.76
C LYS A 262 11.10 -14.23 -5.68
N GLU A 263 10.35 -14.46 -4.60
CA GLU A 263 9.79 -15.75 -4.20
C GLU A 263 10.84 -16.85 -4.25
N ALA A 264 11.97 -16.57 -3.60
CA ALA A 264 13.13 -17.45 -3.49
C ALA A 264 13.40 -17.72 -2.01
N LEU A 265 13.82 -18.94 -1.70
CA LEU A 265 14.18 -19.35 -0.35
C LEU A 265 15.70 -19.38 -0.20
N ASP A 266 16.17 -18.71 0.84
CA ASP A 266 17.53 -18.78 1.36
C ASP A 266 17.51 -19.42 2.76
N ASP A 267 18.68 -19.82 3.26
CA ASP A 267 18.84 -20.46 4.58
C ASP A 267 17.82 -21.60 4.85
N VAL A 268 17.72 -22.53 3.91
CA VAL A 268 16.73 -23.62 3.98
C VAL A 268 17.23 -24.71 4.93
N THR A 269 16.48 -24.93 6.00
CA THR A 269 16.80 -25.91 7.05
C THR A 269 15.62 -26.83 7.32
N PHE A 270 15.88 -28.06 7.77
CA PHE A 270 14.87 -29.00 8.23
C PHE A 270 14.99 -29.25 9.73
N TRP A 271 13.88 -29.53 10.39
CA TRP A 271 13.87 -29.87 11.80
C TRP A 271 14.36 -31.29 12.01
N LYS A 272 15.35 -31.49 12.89
CA LYS A 272 15.78 -32.82 13.33
C LYS A 272 15.25 -33.12 14.73
N PRO A 273 14.20 -33.96 14.88
CA PRO A 273 13.55 -34.20 16.17
C PRO A 273 14.48 -34.71 17.26
N GLU A 274 15.45 -35.56 16.92
CA GLU A 274 16.36 -36.17 17.91
C GLU A 274 17.36 -35.16 18.50
N GLN A 275 17.67 -34.11 17.75
CA GLN A 275 18.62 -33.06 18.16
C GLN A 275 17.91 -31.80 18.65
N GLN A 276 16.60 -31.69 18.40
CA GLN A 276 15.79 -30.50 18.66
C GLN A 276 16.40 -29.23 18.07
N CYS A 277 16.92 -29.33 16.83
CA CYS A 277 17.53 -28.21 16.13
C CYS A 277 17.20 -28.23 14.63
N TRP A 278 17.41 -27.09 14.00
CA TRP A 278 17.37 -26.91 12.56
C TRP A 278 18.70 -27.30 11.94
N ILE A 279 18.66 -28.05 10.84
CA ILE A 279 19.84 -28.53 10.12
C ILE A 279 19.74 -28.10 8.65
N PRO A 280 20.82 -27.67 8.00
CA PRO A 280 20.80 -27.31 6.58
C PRO A 280 20.25 -28.45 5.72
N ILE A 281 19.36 -28.10 4.79
CA ILE A 281 18.64 -29.06 3.93
C ILE A 281 19.58 -29.93 3.09
N GLU A 282 20.79 -29.46 2.82
CA GLU A 282 21.84 -30.18 2.09
C GLU A 282 22.28 -31.48 2.79
N ASN A 283 21.96 -31.64 4.07
CA ASN A 283 22.21 -32.89 4.81
C ASN A 283 21.16 -33.98 4.50
N ILE A 284 20.14 -33.70 3.70
CA ILE A 284 19.20 -34.69 3.19
C ILE A 284 19.68 -35.21 1.82
N ASP A 285 19.72 -36.53 1.66
CA ASP A 285 20.02 -37.15 0.38
C ASP A 285 18.97 -36.73 -0.67
N ASN A 286 19.44 -36.33 -1.86
CA ASN A 286 18.60 -35.85 -2.95
C ASN A 286 17.73 -34.63 -2.59
N TYR A 287 18.18 -33.76 -1.68
CA TYR A 287 17.42 -32.56 -1.26
C TYR A 287 16.91 -31.70 -2.43
N ARG A 288 17.63 -31.67 -3.56
CA ARG A 288 17.27 -30.92 -4.77
C ARG A 288 16.02 -31.43 -5.48
N GLU A 289 15.59 -32.66 -5.19
CA GLU A 289 14.39 -33.27 -5.74
C GLU A 289 13.15 -33.05 -4.85
N ILE A 290 13.35 -32.52 -3.63
CA ILE A 290 12.26 -32.25 -2.69
C ILE A 290 11.45 -31.05 -3.18
N GLN A 291 10.13 -31.19 -3.15
CA GLN A 291 9.21 -30.07 -3.32
C GLN A 291 8.74 -29.60 -1.95
N LEU A 292 8.68 -28.28 -1.79
CA LEU A 292 8.28 -27.64 -0.53
C LEU A 292 6.96 -26.90 -0.72
N ILE A 293 6.07 -26.98 0.26
CA ILE A 293 4.81 -26.25 0.31
C ILE A 293 4.83 -25.30 1.51
N ALA A 294 4.56 -24.02 1.26
CA ALA A 294 4.44 -23.03 2.34
C ALA A 294 3.23 -23.34 3.22
N VAL A 295 3.43 -23.33 4.54
CA VAL A 295 2.34 -23.40 5.52
C VAL A 295 1.55 -22.08 5.57
N PRO A 296 2.17 -20.89 5.65
CA PRO A 296 1.42 -19.64 5.53
C PRO A 296 1.04 -19.36 4.07
N LYS A 297 -0.02 -18.57 3.90
CA LYS A 297 -0.35 -17.93 2.63
C LYS A 297 0.76 -16.96 2.24
N ILE A 298 0.94 -16.77 0.94
CA ILE A 298 1.81 -15.71 0.40
C ILE A 298 0.96 -14.87 -0.53
N GLU A 299 0.79 -13.59 -0.21
CA GLU A 299 -0.08 -12.67 -0.97
C GLU A 299 -1.54 -13.18 -1.12
N LYS A 300 -2.06 -13.79 -0.05
CA LYS A 300 -3.40 -14.39 0.08
C LYS A 300 -3.63 -15.69 -0.72
N GLU A 301 -2.60 -16.18 -1.40
CA GLU A 301 -2.63 -17.48 -2.07
C GLU A 301 -2.11 -18.56 -1.12
N ASN A 302 -2.82 -19.69 -1.06
CA ASN A 302 -2.41 -20.86 -0.28
C ASN A 302 -1.56 -21.80 -1.15
N ASP A 303 -0.98 -22.81 -0.51
CA ASP A 303 -0.38 -23.97 -1.18
C ASP A 303 0.72 -23.59 -2.19
N ILE A 304 1.50 -22.54 -1.87
CA ILE A 304 2.60 -22.08 -2.73
C ILE A 304 3.72 -23.10 -2.69
N LEU A 305 4.03 -23.66 -3.87
CA LEU A 305 5.06 -24.67 -4.07
C LEU A 305 6.39 -24.03 -4.48
N PHE A 306 7.47 -24.54 -3.87
CA PHE A 306 8.85 -24.21 -4.18
C PHE A 306 9.61 -25.46 -4.63
N GLU A 307 10.41 -25.30 -5.69
CA GLU A 307 11.28 -26.34 -6.24
C GLU A 307 12.70 -25.81 -6.42
N PHE A 308 13.68 -26.71 -6.41
CA PHE A 308 15.08 -26.34 -6.64
C PHE A 308 15.29 -25.87 -8.08
N ASP A 309 15.60 -24.58 -8.25
CA ASP A 309 15.96 -23.97 -9.53
C ASP A 309 17.47 -24.07 -9.73
N SER A 310 17.90 -25.10 -10.47
CA SER A 310 19.31 -25.33 -10.81
C SER A 310 20.00 -24.14 -11.49
N SER A 311 19.26 -23.24 -12.15
CA SER A 311 19.84 -22.06 -12.81
C SER A 311 20.21 -20.94 -11.83
N LYS A 312 19.54 -20.91 -10.67
CA LYS A 312 19.80 -19.95 -9.58
C LYS A 312 20.51 -20.60 -8.39
N ASN A 313 20.57 -21.93 -8.37
CA ASN A 313 21.12 -22.73 -7.28
C ASN A 313 20.43 -22.47 -5.92
N LEU A 314 19.09 -22.36 -5.95
CA LEU A 314 18.23 -22.12 -4.77
C LEU A 314 16.81 -22.65 -5.01
N PHE A 315 15.97 -22.71 -3.97
CA PHE A 315 14.55 -23.03 -4.12
C PHE A 315 13.76 -21.79 -4.52
N SER A 316 12.90 -21.89 -5.54
CA SER A 316 12.05 -20.77 -5.96
C SER A 316 10.63 -21.23 -6.30
N SER A 317 9.67 -20.32 -6.13
CA SER A 317 8.27 -20.66 -6.33
C SER A 317 7.97 -21.02 -7.79
N LEU A 318 7.06 -21.96 -8.00
CA LEU A 318 6.59 -22.31 -9.35
C LEU A 318 5.93 -21.11 -10.06
N ARG A 319 5.28 -20.23 -9.30
CA ARG A 319 4.66 -18.98 -9.78
C ARG A 319 5.69 -18.04 -10.39
N SER A 320 6.78 -17.75 -9.67
CA SER A 320 7.84 -16.85 -10.15
C SER A 320 8.56 -17.44 -11.37
N GLN A 321 8.79 -18.75 -11.38
CA GLN A 321 9.39 -19.45 -12.53
C GLN A 321 8.50 -19.36 -13.78
N ALA A 322 7.17 -19.49 -13.65
CA ALA A 322 6.23 -19.36 -14.75
C ALA A 322 6.21 -17.93 -15.34
N GLN A 323 6.17 -16.91 -14.48
CA GLN A 323 6.21 -15.50 -14.89
C GLN A 323 7.52 -15.15 -15.63
N LEU A 324 8.66 -15.70 -15.20
CA LEU A 324 9.95 -15.54 -15.89
C LEU A 324 9.97 -16.21 -17.26
N LYS A 325 9.37 -17.41 -17.40
CA LYS A 325 9.23 -18.10 -18.69
C LYS A 325 8.37 -17.30 -19.67
N GLU A 326 7.28 -16.68 -19.21
CA GLU A 326 6.46 -15.79 -20.04
C GLU A 326 7.20 -14.50 -20.43
N LYS A 327 7.89 -13.83 -19.49
CA LYS A 327 8.72 -12.65 -19.80
C LYS A 327 9.80 -12.97 -20.84
N LYS A 328 10.50 -14.10 -20.70
CA LYS A 328 11.50 -14.55 -21.68
C LYS A 328 10.88 -14.81 -23.05
N LYS A 329 9.70 -15.44 -23.13
CA LYS A 329 8.97 -15.62 -24.41
C LYS A 329 8.60 -14.29 -25.06
N THR A 330 8.15 -13.31 -24.28
CA THR A 330 7.76 -11.97 -24.77
C THR A 330 8.97 -11.16 -25.25
N ILE A 331 10.10 -11.24 -24.55
CA ILE A 331 11.35 -10.59 -24.98
C ILE A 331 11.85 -11.26 -26.27
N PHE A 332 11.85 -12.59 -26.33
CA PHE A 332 12.31 -13.31 -27.51
C PHE A 332 11.42 -13.05 -28.74
N SER A 333 10.09 -12.97 -28.57
CA SER A 333 9.17 -12.59 -29.65
C SER A 333 9.38 -11.14 -30.12
N PHE A 334 9.70 -10.22 -29.21
CA PHE A 334 10.08 -8.85 -29.54
C PHE A 334 11.35 -8.79 -30.41
N PHE A 335 12.42 -9.49 -30.03
CA PHE A 335 13.64 -9.57 -30.84
C PHE A 335 13.40 -10.22 -32.21
N VAL A 336 12.65 -11.32 -32.27
CA VAL A 336 12.29 -11.97 -33.55
C VAL A 336 11.48 -11.03 -34.46
N SER A 337 10.63 -10.18 -33.89
CA SER A 337 9.88 -9.16 -34.65
C SER A 337 10.77 -8.04 -35.19
N LEU A 338 11.84 -7.67 -34.48
CA LEU A 338 12.85 -6.71 -34.95
C LEU A 338 13.70 -7.29 -36.10
N PHE A 339 14.08 -8.57 -36.02
CA PHE A 339 14.90 -9.21 -37.06
C PHE A 339 14.12 -9.57 -38.33
N LYS A 340 12.78 -9.64 -38.27
CA LYS A 340 11.92 -9.79 -39.46
C LYS A 340 11.61 -8.47 -40.18
N ARG A 341 12.05 -7.33 -39.63
CA ARG A 341 12.00 -6.01 -40.29
C ARG A 341 13.41 -5.62 -40.79
N LYS A 342 13.95 -6.39 -41.73
CA LYS A 342 15.03 -5.97 -42.62
C LYS A 342 14.80 -6.51 -44.01
#